data_AF-A0A164TA14-F1
#
_entry.id   AF-A0A164TA14-F1
#
_cell.length_a   1.000
_cell.length_b   1.000
_cell.length_c   1.000
_cell.angle_alpha   90.00
_cell.angle_beta   90.00
_cell.angle_gamma   90.00
#
_symmetry.space_group_name_H-M   'P 1'
#
loop_
_entity.id
_entity.type
_entity.pdbx_description
1 polymer ?
#
loop_
_entity_poly.entity_id
_entity_poly.type
_entity_poly.pdbx_seq_one_letter_code
_entity_poly.pdbx_strand_id
1 'polypeptide(L)'
;VVLSEEARKTLERHTIWGKDPKTHLLSILKAALRPSFPYSEWDNIIRGKPINLDNVLSNLNAIVPDNRQTERIGTVEIRLNTFVTSKKVISHGDWVSAWSATERAYRFTMPWRRDELERYAQYIGRMFTAIPVSGHGCVIKFEQACRTRVSQQNIFTLQDFSEFVDLHTAFIVPAFSATTSSQAGRSSSSKSRDPCRRWNNNRCPDGSDCKYAHICKACRSGQHRSGD
;
A
#
# COMPACT_ATOMS: atom_id res chain seq x y z
N VAL A 1 9.36 -14.78 -24.51
CA VAL A 1 9.98 -13.97 -23.45
C VAL A 1 11.22 -14.72 -22.98
N VAL A 2 12.40 -14.11 -23.09
CA VAL A 2 13.63 -14.70 -22.53
C VAL A 2 13.70 -14.23 -21.08
N LEU A 3 13.63 -15.17 -20.13
CA LEU A 3 13.74 -14.86 -18.70
C LEU A 3 15.19 -14.53 -18.36
N SER A 4 15.40 -13.57 -17.45
CA SER A 4 16.71 -13.39 -16.83
C SER A 4 17.11 -14.65 -16.06
N GLU A 5 18.41 -14.84 -15.86
CA GLU A 5 18.93 -15.99 -15.12
C GLU A 5 18.45 -15.98 -13.65
N GLU A 6 18.32 -14.80 -13.06
CA GLU A 6 17.77 -14.62 -11.72
C GLU A 6 16.29 -14.99 -11.64
N ALA A 7 15.49 -14.60 -12.63
CA ALA A 7 14.07 -14.98 -12.70
C ALA A 7 13.93 -16.50 -12.85
N ARG A 8 14.75 -17.12 -13.72
CA ARG A 8 14.76 -18.57 -13.92
C ARG A 8 15.09 -19.34 -12.64
N LYS A 9 16.16 -18.96 -11.93
CA LYS A 9 16.55 -19.59 -10.65
C LYS A 9 15.48 -19.40 -9.57
N THR A 10 14.85 -18.23 -9.54
CA THR A 10 13.78 -17.92 -8.58
C THR A 10 12.55 -18.77 -8.84
N LEU A 11 12.12 -18.88 -10.11
CA LEU A 11 11.01 -19.74 -10.50
C LEU A 11 11.29 -21.21 -10.19
N GLU A 12 12.47 -21.71 -10.56
CA GLU A 12 12.92 -23.08 -10.24
C GLU A 12 12.84 -23.35 -8.73
N ARG A 13 13.32 -22.40 -7.92
CA ARG A 13 13.26 -22.49 -6.46
C ARG A 13 11.82 -22.55 -5.95
N HIS A 14 10.92 -21.70 -6.45
CA HIS A 14 9.51 -21.74 -6.08
C HIS A 14 8.81 -23.02 -6.54
N THR A 15 9.16 -23.58 -7.69
CA THR A 15 8.64 -24.89 -8.16
C THR A 15 9.05 -26.02 -7.22
N ILE A 16 10.31 -26.04 -6.76
CA ILE A 16 10.77 -27.03 -5.79
C ILE A 16 10.00 -26.88 -4.48
N TRP A 17 9.93 -25.66 -3.95
CA TRP A 17 9.23 -25.36 -2.71
C TRP A 17 7.74 -25.64 -2.76
N GLY A 18 7.10 -25.42 -3.91
CA GLY A 18 5.68 -25.65 -4.11
C GLY A 18 5.25 -27.11 -3.94
N LYS A 19 6.18 -28.07 -4.08
CA LYS A 19 5.89 -29.51 -3.86
C LYS A 19 5.62 -29.83 -2.40
N ASP A 20 6.39 -29.24 -1.49
CA ASP A 20 6.20 -29.39 -0.04
C ASP A 20 6.61 -28.12 0.73
N PRO A 21 5.75 -27.08 0.73
CA PRO A 21 6.08 -25.80 1.33
C PRO A 21 6.26 -25.90 2.85
N LYS A 22 5.61 -26.86 3.51
CA LYS A 22 5.69 -27.03 4.98
C LYS A 22 7.06 -27.54 5.39
N THR A 23 7.59 -28.53 4.70
CA THR A 23 8.93 -29.06 4.99
C THR A 23 10.02 -28.03 4.74
N HIS A 24 9.92 -27.27 3.65
CA HIS A 24 10.87 -26.19 3.38
C HIS A 24 10.78 -25.06 4.41
N LEU A 25 9.58 -24.72 4.88
CA LEU A 25 9.40 -23.75 5.95
C LEU A 25 10.07 -24.22 7.24
N LEU A 26 9.81 -25.47 7.64
CA LEU A 26 10.46 -26.06 8.82
C LEU A 26 11.99 -26.09 8.69
N SER A 27 12.51 -26.40 7.49
CA SER A 27 13.95 -26.36 7.22
C SER A 27 14.53 -24.96 7.42
N ILE A 28 13.89 -23.92 6.88
CA ILE A 28 14.29 -22.52 7.08
C ILE A 28 14.23 -22.15 8.57
N LEU A 29 13.18 -22.55 9.28
CA LEU A 29 13.02 -22.19 10.69
C LEU A 29 14.05 -22.83 11.61
N LYS A 30 14.60 -24.00 11.23
CA LYS A 30 15.65 -24.71 11.98
C LYS A 30 17.06 -24.33 11.55
N ALA A 31 17.22 -23.58 10.46
CA ALA A 31 18.53 -23.26 9.92
C ALA A 31 19.30 -22.29 10.82
N ALA A 32 20.60 -22.54 10.97
CA ALA A 32 21.51 -21.64 11.67
C ALA A 32 21.59 -20.28 10.96
N LEU A 33 21.83 -19.21 11.72
CA LEU A 33 21.98 -17.84 11.21
C LEU A 33 20.76 -17.28 10.45
N ARG A 34 19.59 -17.94 10.56
CA ARG A 34 18.33 -17.42 10.01
C ARG A 34 18.06 -16.02 10.57
N PRO A 35 17.84 -14.99 9.73
CA PRO A 35 17.50 -13.67 10.23
C PRO A 35 16.16 -13.67 10.97
N SER A 36 15.98 -12.75 11.92
CA SER A 36 14.67 -12.51 12.53
C SER A 36 13.71 -11.98 11.47
N PHE A 37 12.58 -12.66 11.30
CA PHE A 37 11.58 -12.35 10.30
C PHE A 37 10.25 -13.06 10.65
N PRO A 38 9.08 -12.46 10.37
CA PRO A 38 7.80 -13.04 10.77
C PRO A 38 7.53 -14.40 10.12
N TYR A 39 6.88 -15.31 10.85
CA TYR A 39 6.57 -16.66 10.33
C TYR A 39 5.75 -16.61 9.03
N SER A 40 4.72 -15.76 8.99
CA SER A 40 3.87 -15.63 7.80
C SER A 40 4.62 -15.08 6.60
N GLU A 41 5.65 -14.27 6.82
CA GLU A 41 6.45 -13.72 5.73
C GLU A 41 7.47 -14.73 5.21
N TRP A 42 7.97 -15.64 6.05
CA TRP A 42 8.69 -16.82 5.56
C TRP A 42 7.82 -17.71 4.67
N ASP A 43 6.58 -17.98 5.08
CA ASP A 43 5.62 -18.73 4.25
C ASP A 43 5.33 -17.99 2.93
N ASN A 44 5.22 -16.66 2.96
CA ASN A 44 5.07 -15.86 1.73
C ASN A 44 6.28 -15.98 0.81
N ILE A 45 7.53 -15.93 1.32
CA ILE A 45 8.73 -16.16 0.51
C ILE A 45 8.66 -17.53 -0.18
N ILE A 46 8.35 -18.60 0.56
CA ILE A 46 8.32 -19.96 0.01
C ILE A 46 7.28 -20.08 -1.09
N ARG A 47 6.12 -19.47 -0.89
CA ARG A 47 4.99 -19.50 -1.83
C ARG A 47 5.10 -18.51 -2.98
N GLY A 48 6.16 -17.70 -3.03
CA GLY A 48 6.30 -16.64 -4.03
C GLY A 48 5.25 -15.54 -3.92
N LYS A 49 4.70 -15.30 -2.71
CA LYS A 49 3.72 -14.24 -2.44
C LYS A 49 4.43 -12.92 -2.11
N PRO A 50 3.77 -11.77 -2.33
CA PRO A 50 4.35 -10.49 -1.96
C PRO A 50 4.42 -10.36 -0.43
N ILE A 51 5.56 -9.88 0.06
CA ILE A 51 5.81 -9.69 1.49
C ILE A 51 4.95 -8.55 2.05
N ASN A 52 4.46 -8.68 3.28
CA ASN A 52 3.79 -7.57 3.94
C ASN A 52 4.80 -6.78 4.81
N LEU A 53 5.24 -5.62 4.33
CA LEU A 53 6.21 -4.79 5.06
C LEU A 53 5.66 -4.23 6.37
N ASP A 54 4.34 -4.03 6.52
CA ASP A 54 3.73 -3.65 7.80
C ASP A 54 3.95 -4.75 8.85
N ASN A 55 3.78 -6.01 8.43
CA ASN A 55 3.98 -7.15 9.30
C ASN A 55 5.46 -7.33 9.69
N VAL A 56 6.36 -7.14 8.73
CA VAL A 56 7.81 -7.12 8.99
C VAL A 56 8.17 -6.01 9.98
N LEU A 57 7.67 -4.79 9.77
CA LEU A 57 7.92 -3.65 10.65
C LEU A 57 7.37 -3.89 12.06
N SER A 58 6.16 -4.44 12.15
CA SER A 58 5.53 -4.80 13.42
C SER A 58 6.40 -5.80 14.19
N ASN A 59 6.91 -6.83 13.51
CA ASN A 59 7.80 -7.84 14.11
C ASN A 59 9.14 -7.27 14.56
N LEU A 60 9.75 -6.34 13.82
CA LEU A 60 10.99 -5.68 14.22
C LEU A 60 10.85 -4.88 15.53
N ASN A 61 9.64 -4.43 15.85
CA ASN A 61 9.34 -3.66 17.04
C ASN A 61 8.62 -4.49 18.13
N ALA A 62 8.47 -5.79 17.90
CA ALA A 62 7.84 -6.68 18.85
C ALA A 62 8.80 -6.93 20.02
N ILE A 63 8.35 -6.64 21.24
CA ILE A 63 9.08 -6.97 22.48
C ILE A 63 8.98 -8.47 22.78
N VAL A 64 7.91 -9.11 22.30
CA VAL A 64 7.65 -10.54 22.48
C VAL A 64 7.89 -11.25 21.15
N PRO A 65 8.59 -12.40 21.12
CA PRO A 65 8.73 -13.21 19.92
C PRO A 65 7.36 -13.56 19.32
N ASP A 66 7.24 -13.49 17.99
CA ASP A 66 6.07 -13.97 17.24
C ASP A 66 5.96 -15.49 17.43
N ASN A 67 5.26 -15.89 18.48
CA ASN A 67 5.08 -17.29 18.85
C ASN A 67 3.72 -17.74 18.34
N ARG A 68 3.58 -17.79 17.00
CA ARG A 68 2.39 -18.33 16.34
C ARG A 68 2.33 -19.85 16.57
N GLN A 69 1.84 -20.26 17.73
CA GLN A 69 1.48 -21.64 18.01
C GLN A 69 0.12 -21.93 17.38
N THR A 70 0.12 -22.89 16.46
CA THR A 70 -1.08 -23.53 15.95
C THR A 70 -1.11 -24.92 16.55
N GLU A 71 -1.80 -25.07 17.69
CA GLU A 71 -1.97 -26.36 18.35
C GLU A 71 -3.28 -26.98 17.87
N ARG A 72 -3.22 -28.23 17.41
CA ARG A 72 -4.41 -28.97 16.94
C ARG A 72 -4.85 -29.94 18.03
N ILE A 73 -5.95 -29.64 18.71
CA ILE A 73 -6.56 -30.53 19.71
C ILE A 73 -7.76 -31.20 19.05
N GLY A 74 -7.57 -32.44 18.58
CA GLY A 74 -8.61 -33.22 17.90
C GLY A 74 -9.02 -32.59 16.56
N THR A 75 -10.29 -32.15 16.48
CA THR A 75 -10.87 -31.43 15.32
C THR A 75 -10.75 -29.90 15.41
N VAL A 76 -10.26 -29.37 16.53
CA VAL A 76 -10.19 -27.93 16.78
C VAL A 76 -8.75 -27.44 16.60
N GLU A 77 -8.58 -26.37 15.81
CA GLU A 77 -7.32 -25.67 15.62
C GLU A 77 -7.30 -24.42 16.52
N ILE A 78 -6.41 -24.38 17.51
CA ILE A 78 -6.23 -23.22 18.39
C ILE A 78 -5.07 -22.39 17.85
N ARG A 79 -5.37 -21.15 17.44
CA ARG A 79 -4.38 -20.18 17.00
C ARG A 79 -4.15 -19.16 18.11
N LEU A 80 -3.00 -19.23 18.76
CA LEU A 80 -2.59 -18.22 19.73
C LEU A 80 -1.87 -17.09 18.97
N ASN A 81 -2.58 -15.98 18.71
CA ASN A 81 -1.97 -14.78 18.17
C ASN A 81 -1.50 -13.91 19.33
N THR A 82 -0.19 -13.79 19.53
CA THR A 82 0.39 -12.75 20.37
C THR A 82 0.11 -11.40 19.71
N PHE A 83 -0.50 -10.47 20.44
CA PHE A 83 -0.85 -9.14 19.95
C PHE A 83 0.43 -8.32 19.70
N VAL A 84 1.02 -8.47 18.52
CA VAL A 84 2.04 -7.53 18.05
C VAL A 84 1.33 -6.22 17.71
N THR A 85 1.86 -5.10 18.19
CA THR A 85 1.40 -3.77 17.78
C THR A 85 1.49 -3.67 16.25
N SER A 86 0.34 -3.47 15.61
CA SER A 86 0.26 -3.36 14.14
C SER A 86 0.84 -2.01 13.71
N LYS A 87 2.15 -1.97 13.47
CA LYS A 87 2.84 -0.81 12.90
C LYS A 87 2.63 -0.80 11.38
N LYS A 88 2.34 0.39 10.87
CA LYS A 88 2.20 0.64 9.43
C LYS A 88 3.43 1.33 8.90
N VAL A 89 3.90 0.92 7.73
CA VAL A 89 4.93 1.64 6.98
C VAL A 89 4.31 2.92 6.46
N ILE A 90 4.69 4.06 7.04
CA ILE A 90 4.18 5.38 6.64
C ILE A 90 5.30 6.36 6.24
N SER A 91 6.54 6.03 6.58
CA SER A 91 7.71 6.88 6.30
C SER A 91 8.80 6.13 5.53
N HIS A 92 9.76 6.88 5.00
CA HIS A 92 10.96 6.32 4.38
C HIS A 92 11.76 5.47 5.38
N GLY A 93 11.90 5.93 6.63
CA GLY A 93 12.64 5.19 7.67
C GLY A 93 11.98 3.85 8.05
N ASP A 94 10.64 3.84 8.15
CA ASP A 94 9.87 2.61 8.35
C ASP A 94 10.11 1.63 7.19
N TRP A 95 10.04 2.15 5.96
CA TRP A 95 10.24 1.36 4.76
C TRP A 95 11.66 0.78 4.70
N VAL A 96 12.70 1.59 4.93
CA VAL A 96 14.11 1.13 4.95
C VAL A 96 14.30 0.03 5.99
N SER A 97 13.71 0.18 7.19
CA SER A 97 13.82 -0.81 8.26
C SER A 97 13.18 -2.14 7.87
N ALA A 98 11.94 -2.10 7.36
CA ALA A 98 11.20 -3.29 6.93
C ALA A 98 11.84 -3.94 5.69
N TRP A 99 12.29 -3.14 4.72
CA TRP A 99 12.93 -3.62 3.50
C TRP A 99 14.27 -4.27 3.80
N SER A 100 15.11 -3.69 4.65
CA SER A 100 16.40 -4.28 5.05
C SER A 100 16.23 -5.67 5.69
N ALA A 101 15.19 -5.86 6.50
CA ALA A 101 14.88 -7.18 7.06
C ALA A 101 14.38 -8.16 5.99
N THR A 102 13.52 -7.69 5.08
CA THR A 102 13.01 -8.46 3.94
C THR A 102 14.14 -8.89 3.00
N GLU A 103 15.07 -8.00 2.71
CA GLU A 103 16.25 -8.27 1.90
C GLU A 103 17.15 -9.33 2.53
N ARG A 104 17.41 -9.27 3.84
CA ARG A 104 18.15 -10.34 4.53
C ARG A 104 17.46 -11.70 4.42
N ALA A 105 16.12 -11.73 4.54
CA ALA A 105 15.34 -12.97 4.40
C ALA A 105 15.39 -13.54 2.99
N TYR A 106 15.27 -12.69 1.96
CA TYR A 106 15.43 -13.11 0.57
C TYR A 106 16.86 -13.57 0.28
N ARG A 107 17.88 -12.81 0.68
CA ARG A 107 19.30 -13.19 0.47
C ARG A 107 19.65 -14.52 1.17
N PHE A 108 19.03 -14.82 2.31
CA PHE A 108 19.20 -16.09 3.01
C PHE A 108 18.64 -17.28 2.22
N THR A 109 17.48 -17.11 1.57
CA THR A 109 16.77 -18.20 0.89
C THR A 109 17.08 -18.30 -0.61
N MET A 110 17.41 -17.17 -1.23
CA MET A 110 17.69 -17.00 -2.66
C MET A 110 18.89 -16.06 -2.86
N PRO A 111 20.13 -16.52 -2.58
CA PRO A 111 21.32 -15.67 -2.61
C PRO A 111 21.59 -14.97 -3.94
N TRP A 112 21.15 -15.55 -5.06
CA TRP A 112 21.31 -14.99 -6.40
C TRP A 112 20.49 -13.71 -6.63
N ARG A 113 19.51 -13.39 -5.78
CA ARG A 113 18.71 -12.15 -5.88
C ARG A 113 19.39 -10.93 -5.25
N ARG A 114 20.63 -11.04 -4.79
CA ARG A 114 21.35 -9.96 -4.07
C ARG A 114 21.31 -8.64 -4.85
N ASP A 115 21.81 -8.65 -6.08
CA ASP A 115 22.00 -7.43 -6.87
C ASP A 115 20.66 -6.81 -7.27
N GLU A 116 19.67 -7.66 -7.58
CA GLU A 116 18.29 -7.25 -7.86
C GLU A 116 17.69 -6.47 -6.67
N LEU A 117 17.76 -7.04 -5.47
CA LEU A 117 17.17 -6.45 -4.26
C LEU A 117 17.84 -5.12 -3.89
N GLU A 118 19.16 -5.05 -4.07
CA GLU A 118 19.94 -3.83 -3.80
C GLU A 118 19.61 -2.72 -4.80
N ARG A 119 19.53 -3.05 -6.10
CA ARG A 119 19.11 -2.10 -7.14
C ARG A 119 17.70 -1.59 -6.91
N TYR A 120 16.78 -2.48 -6.54
CA TYR A 120 15.42 -2.09 -6.21
C TYR A 120 15.36 -1.21 -4.95
N ALA A 121 16.15 -1.52 -3.92
CA ALA A 121 16.26 -0.69 -2.72
C ALA A 121 16.68 0.74 -3.06
N GLN A 122 17.71 0.89 -3.90
CA GLN A 122 18.20 2.18 -4.38
C GLN A 122 17.17 2.90 -5.24
N TYR A 123 16.47 2.18 -6.13
CA TYR A 123 15.43 2.74 -6.99
C TYR A 123 14.31 3.39 -6.18
N ILE A 124 13.73 2.66 -5.22
CA ILE A 124 12.67 3.18 -4.34
C ILE A 124 13.21 4.25 -3.39
N GLY A 125 14.42 4.07 -2.85
CA GLY A 125 15.07 5.07 -1.99
C GLY A 125 15.25 6.42 -2.68
N ARG A 126 15.67 6.43 -3.95
CA ARG A 126 15.76 7.65 -4.76
C ARG A 126 14.40 8.32 -4.96
N MET A 127 13.32 7.55 -5.07
CA MET A 127 11.96 8.12 -5.14
C MET A 127 11.57 8.81 -3.82
N PHE A 128 11.85 8.21 -2.67
CA PHE A 128 11.65 8.87 -1.38
C PHE A 128 12.50 10.14 -1.22
N THR A 129 13.71 10.17 -1.77
CA THR A 129 14.54 11.39 -1.76
C THR A 129 14.00 12.48 -2.69
N ALA A 130 13.45 12.11 -3.85
CA ALA A 130 12.97 13.06 -4.84
C ALA A 130 11.55 13.60 -4.55
N ILE A 131 10.72 12.83 -3.85
CA ILE A 131 9.32 13.17 -3.56
C ILE A 131 9.21 13.80 -2.17
N PRO A 132 8.49 14.93 -2.00
CA PRO A 132 8.23 15.50 -0.69
C PRO A 132 7.55 14.51 0.27
N VAL A 133 7.76 14.70 1.57
CA VAL A 133 7.20 13.81 2.63
C VAL A 133 5.69 13.62 2.51
N SER A 134 4.95 14.65 2.07
CA SER A 134 3.50 14.57 1.83
C SER A 134 3.12 13.56 0.73
N GLY A 135 4.02 13.26 -0.20
CA GLY A 135 3.86 12.29 -1.28
C GLY A 135 4.43 10.89 -0.97
N HIS A 136 5.05 10.67 0.19
CA HIS A 136 5.63 9.36 0.54
C HIS A 136 4.60 8.22 0.54
N GLY A 137 3.35 8.50 0.91
CA GLY A 137 2.27 7.51 0.85
C GLY A 137 2.03 6.96 -0.58
N CYS A 138 2.31 7.76 -1.61
CA CYS A 138 2.23 7.32 -3.00
C CYS A 138 3.41 6.43 -3.40
N VAL A 139 4.61 6.74 -2.92
CA VAL A 139 5.81 5.90 -3.10
C VAL A 139 5.59 4.53 -2.48
N ILE A 140 5.04 4.47 -1.26
CA ILE A 140 4.74 3.20 -0.56
C ILE A 140 3.72 2.36 -1.35
N LYS A 141 2.65 2.97 -1.88
CA LYS A 141 1.67 2.25 -2.70
C LYS A 141 2.24 1.75 -4.02
N PHE A 142 3.04 2.58 -4.70
CA PHE A 142 3.75 2.22 -5.92
C PHE A 142 4.66 1.01 -5.70
N GLU A 143 5.50 1.07 -4.66
CA GLU A 143 6.42 0.01 -4.24
C GLU A 143 5.68 -1.32 -3.97
N GLN A 144 4.58 -1.25 -3.20
CA GLN A 144 3.76 -2.41 -2.92
C GLN A 144 3.16 -3.03 -4.20
N ALA A 145 2.75 -2.19 -5.15
CA ALA A 145 2.23 -2.64 -6.44
C ALA A 145 3.32 -3.32 -7.30
N CYS A 146 4.55 -2.80 -7.29
CA CYS A 146 5.69 -3.41 -7.99
C CYS A 146 5.95 -4.83 -7.48
N ARG A 147 6.05 -5.01 -6.16
CA ARG A 147 6.25 -6.35 -5.55
C ARG A 147 5.08 -7.29 -5.83
N THR A 148 3.85 -6.78 -5.82
CA THR A 148 2.66 -7.56 -6.17
C THR A 148 2.73 -8.04 -7.61
N ARG A 149 3.11 -7.18 -8.56
CA ARG A 149 3.26 -7.57 -9.98
C ARG A 149 4.30 -8.66 -10.18
N VAL A 150 5.49 -8.48 -9.61
CA VAL A 150 6.57 -9.48 -9.71
C VAL A 150 6.11 -10.84 -9.17
N SER A 151 5.40 -10.86 -8.04
CA SER A 151 4.87 -12.10 -7.45
C SER A 151 3.77 -12.79 -8.29
N GLN A 152 3.00 -12.03 -9.07
CA GLN A 152 1.89 -12.57 -9.85
C GLN A 152 2.32 -13.11 -11.21
N GLN A 153 3.33 -12.49 -11.83
CA GLN A 153 3.66 -12.78 -13.22
C GLN A 153 4.87 -13.70 -13.37
N ASN A 154 5.71 -13.89 -12.33
CA ASN A 154 6.86 -14.81 -12.29
C ASN A 154 7.88 -14.72 -13.45
N ILE A 155 7.69 -13.78 -14.37
CA ILE A 155 8.55 -13.53 -15.54
C ILE A 155 9.45 -12.31 -15.35
N PHE A 156 9.15 -11.48 -14.34
CA PHE A 156 9.86 -10.25 -14.03
C PHE A 156 10.61 -10.37 -12.71
N THR A 157 11.64 -9.54 -12.59
CA THR A 157 12.40 -9.28 -11.38
C THR A 157 12.15 -7.84 -10.93
N LEU A 158 12.51 -7.52 -9.68
CA LEU A 158 12.36 -6.16 -9.15
C LEU A 158 13.32 -5.15 -9.80
N GLN A 159 14.30 -5.59 -10.58
CA GLN A 159 15.19 -4.71 -11.35
C GLN A 159 14.65 -4.35 -12.74
N ASP A 160 13.55 -4.96 -13.19
CA ASP A 160 12.94 -4.70 -14.50
C ASP A 160 12.08 -3.42 -14.44
N PHE A 161 12.71 -2.28 -14.15
CA PHE A 161 12.02 -1.02 -13.85
C PHE A 161 11.12 -0.51 -14.98
N SER A 162 11.42 -0.86 -16.24
CA SER A 162 10.57 -0.53 -17.39
C SER A 162 9.17 -1.13 -17.27
N GLU A 163 9.04 -2.26 -16.58
CA GLU A 163 7.77 -2.96 -16.38
C GLU A 163 6.89 -2.32 -15.30
N PHE A 164 7.34 -1.21 -14.70
CA PHE A 164 6.62 -0.47 -13.65
C PHE A 164 6.16 0.92 -14.09
N VAL A 165 6.32 1.29 -15.37
CA VAL A 165 5.96 2.64 -15.88
C VAL A 165 4.47 2.95 -15.72
N ASP A 166 3.61 1.97 -15.97
CA ASP A 166 2.16 2.08 -15.77
C ASP A 166 1.80 2.21 -14.28
N LEU A 167 2.51 1.49 -13.39
CA LEU A 167 2.34 1.65 -11.93
C LEU A 167 2.79 3.03 -11.47
N HIS A 168 3.90 3.52 -11.99
CA HIS A 168 4.38 4.86 -11.69
C HIS A 168 3.33 5.90 -12.11
N THR A 169 2.76 5.72 -13.30
CA THR A 169 1.66 6.56 -13.80
C THR A 169 0.40 6.45 -12.94
N ALA A 170 0.09 5.28 -12.39
CA ALA A 170 -1.10 5.07 -11.56
C ALA A 170 -0.97 5.63 -10.14
N PHE A 171 0.20 5.49 -9.51
CA PHE A 171 0.38 5.77 -8.08
C PHE A 171 1.15 7.07 -7.79
N ILE A 172 2.07 7.46 -8.66
CA ILE A 172 2.93 8.65 -8.45
C ILE A 172 2.33 9.86 -9.16
N VAL A 173 2.06 9.78 -10.46
CA VAL A 173 1.65 10.94 -11.28
C VAL A 173 0.41 11.68 -10.72
N PRO A 174 -0.70 11.02 -10.32
CA PRO A 174 -1.89 11.72 -9.85
C PRO A 174 -1.66 12.53 -8.57
N ALA A 175 -0.67 12.15 -7.76
CA ALA A 175 -0.32 12.85 -6.53
C ALA A 175 0.25 14.25 -6.81
N PHE A 176 0.81 14.47 -8.00
CA PHE A 176 1.46 15.72 -8.40
C PHE A 176 0.70 16.45 -9.51
N SER A 177 -0.13 15.75 -10.30
CA SER A 177 -1.03 16.37 -11.28
C SER A 177 -2.21 17.10 -10.64
N ALA A 178 -2.57 16.77 -9.39
CA ALA A 178 -3.64 17.45 -8.67
C ALA A 178 -3.32 18.93 -8.34
N THR A 179 -2.06 19.37 -8.48
CA THR A 179 -1.65 20.75 -8.22
C THR A 179 -1.92 21.69 -9.40
N THR A 180 -2.05 21.18 -10.62
CA THR A 180 -2.39 21.98 -11.83
C THR A 180 -3.87 21.94 -12.19
N SER A 181 -4.66 21.03 -11.61
CA SER A 181 -6.11 20.97 -11.81
C SER A 181 -6.93 21.80 -10.80
N SER A 182 -6.31 22.78 -10.12
CA SER A 182 -7.05 23.81 -9.39
C SER A 182 -7.74 24.84 -10.29
N GLN A 183 -7.57 24.73 -11.62
CA GLN A 183 -8.34 25.46 -12.63
C GLN A 183 -8.82 24.55 -13.77
N ALA A 184 -9.52 23.47 -13.46
CA ALA A 184 -10.34 22.78 -14.46
C ALA A 184 -11.57 22.16 -13.79
N GLY A 185 -12.64 22.96 -13.73
CA GLY A 185 -14.04 22.53 -13.76
C GLY A 185 -14.39 21.22 -13.05
N ARG A 186 -14.26 21.16 -11.73
CA ARG A 186 -15.17 20.32 -10.95
C ARG A 186 -16.43 21.13 -10.71
N SER A 187 -17.46 20.83 -11.49
CA SER A 187 -18.85 21.08 -11.13
C SER A 187 -19.07 20.56 -9.71
N SER A 188 -18.92 21.46 -8.74
CA SER A 188 -19.52 21.25 -7.45
C SER A 188 -21.00 21.16 -7.73
N SER A 189 -21.59 20.01 -7.42
CA SER A 189 -22.98 20.02 -7.00
C SER A 189 -23.02 20.97 -5.83
N SER A 190 -23.34 22.23 -6.12
CA SER A 190 -23.59 23.22 -5.10
C SER A 190 -24.65 22.56 -4.22
N LYS A 191 -24.33 22.33 -2.95
CA LYS A 191 -25.36 22.25 -1.93
C LYS A 191 -25.99 23.63 -1.95
N SER A 192 -26.92 23.86 -2.89
CA SER A 192 -27.64 25.11 -2.99
C SER A 192 -28.28 25.28 -1.64
N ARG A 193 -27.90 26.34 -0.91
CA ARG A 193 -28.59 26.71 0.31
C ARG A 193 -30.09 26.75 -0.02
N ASP A 194 -30.90 26.07 0.78
CA ASP A 194 -32.34 26.02 0.53
C ASP A 194 -32.91 27.44 0.43
N PRO A 195 -33.84 27.71 -0.51
CA PRO A 195 -34.47 29.00 -0.64
C PRO A 195 -35.16 29.43 0.66
N CYS A 196 -34.90 30.67 1.08
CA CYS A 196 -35.52 31.27 2.25
C CYS A 196 -37.02 31.45 2.00
N ARG A 197 -37.84 30.63 2.67
CA ARG A 197 -39.32 30.73 2.56
C ARG A 197 -39.84 32.07 3.08
N ARG A 198 -39.20 32.65 4.12
CA ARG A 198 -39.59 33.95 4.68
C ARG A 198 -39.30 35.10 3.74
N TRP A 199 -38.19 35.06 3.01
CA TRP A 199 -37.84 36.07 2.00
C TRP A 199 -38.80 36.03 0.82
N ASN A 200 -39.11 34.82 0.32
CA ASN A 200 -40.10 34.61 -0.76
C ASN A 200 -41.50 35.11 -0.37
N ASN A 201 -41.82 35.24 0.92
CA ASN A 201 -43.10 35.72 1.45
C ASN A 201 -43.05 37.16 2.00
N ASN A 202 -42.03 37.96 1.68
CA ASN A 202 -41.88 39.34 2.18
C ASN A 202 -41.78 39.50 3.72
N ARG A 203 -41.25 38.49 4.42
CA ARG A 203 -41.20 38.45 5.90
C ARG A 203 -39.84 38.03 6.47
N CYS A 204 -38.75 38.22 5.74
CA CYS A 204 -37.42 37.91 6.27
C CYS A 204 -36.84 39.11 7.05
N PRO A 205 -36.53 38.97 8.34
CA PRO A 205 -35.95 40.05 9.15
C PRO A 205 -34.43 40.20 8.96
N ASP A 206 -33.74 39.13 8.54
CA ASP A 206 -32.28 39.04 8.62
C ASP A 206 -31.54 39.56 7.37
N GLY A 207 -32.27 40.02 6.34
CA GLY A 207 -31.68 40.66 5.16
C GLY A 207 -30.51 39.88 4.54
N SER A 208 -29.35 40.51 4.39
CA SER A 208 -28.13 39.90 3.84
C SER A 208 -27.51 38.81 4.70
N ASP A 209 -27.85 38.77 5.99
CA ASP A 209 -27.26 37.84 6.97
C ASP A 209 -28.11 36.56 7.16
N CYS A 210 -29.11 36.36 6.29
CA CYS A 210 -29.97 35.21 6.37
C CYS A 210 -29.19 33.90 6.13
N LYS A 211 -29.42 32.91 7.01
CA LYS A 211 -28.87 31.55 6.88
C LYS A 211 -29.30 30.85 5.58
N TYR A 212 -30.46 31.22 5.03
CA TYR A 212 -31.07 30.63 3.84
C TYR A 212 -30.86 31.53 2.61
N ALA A 213 -30.84 30.96 1.41
CA ALA A 213 -30.59 31.75 0.20
C ALA A 213 -31.80 32.63 -0.15
N HIS A 214 -31.56 33.92 -0.39
CA HIS A 214 -32.55 34.87 -0.90
C HIS A 214 -32.71 34.71 -2.42
N ILE A 215 -33.28 33.57 -2.80
CA ILE A 215 -33.56 33.17 -4.18
C ILE A 215 -35.00 32.68 -4.32
N CYS A 216 -35.58 32.86 -5.50
CA CYS A 216 -36.93 32.43 -5.84
C CYS A 216 -37.07 30.92 -5.62
N LYS A 217 -38.09 30.51 -4.86
CA LYS A 217 -38.32 29.07 -4.62
C LYS A 217 -38.68 28.30 -5.90
N ALA A 218 -39.32 28.96 -6.89
CA ALA A 218 -39.79 28.33 -8.11
C ALA A 218 -38.66 28.18 -9.16
N CYS A 219 -37.93 29.25 -9.45
CA CYS A 219 -36.93 29.28 -10.53
C CYS A 219 -35.47 29.43 -10.04
N ARG A 220 -35.25 29.57 -8.73
CA ARG A 220 -33.93 29.78 -8.10
C ARG A 220 -33.17 31.05 -8.52
N SER A 221 -33.84 31.98 -9.21
CA SER A 221 -33.29 33.31 -9.51
C SER A 221 -33.18 34.17 -8.26
N GLY A 222 -32.12 34.98 -8.15
CA GLY A 222 -31.98 36.01 -7.11
C GLY A 222 -32.66 37.34 -7.44
N GLN A 223 -33.34 37.45 -8.60
CA GLN A 223 -33.87 38.72 -9.11
C GLN A 223 -35.31 39.02 -8.67
N HIS A 224 -36.08 38.00 -8.25
CA HIS A 224 -37.49 38.14 -7.88
C HIS A 224 -37.90 37.10 -6.84
N ARG A 225 -39.05 37.29 -6.20
CA ARG A 225 -39.63 36.35 -5.22
C ARG A 225 -40.66 35.46 -5.91
N SER A 226 -41.01 34.32 -5.32
CA SER A 226 -41.90 33.34 -5.97
C SER A 226 -43.32 33.81 -6.32
N GLY A 227 -43.73 35.02 -5.91
CA GLY A 227 -45.04 35.61 -6.23
C GLY A 227 -44.97 36.92 -7.02
N ASP A 228 -43.77 37.31 -7.47
CA ASP A 228 -43.55 38.41 -8.42
C ASP A 228 -43.48 37.84 -9.85
#